data_AF-A0A482UKA0-F1
#
_entry.id   AF-A0A482UKA0-F1
#
_cell.length_a   1.000
_cell.length_b   1.000
_cell.length_c   1.000
_cell.angle_alpha   90.00
_cell.angle_beta   90.00
_cell.angle_gamma   90.00
#
_symmetry.space_group_name_H-M   'P 1'
#
loop_
_entity.id
_entity.type
_entity.pdbx_description
1 polymer ?
#
loop_
_entity_poly.entity_id
_entity_poly.type
_entity_poly.pdbx_seq_one_letter_code
_entity_poly.pdbx_strand_id
1 'polypeptide(L)'
;MSAIVEAAEITEADGIMAYPEGTPYAENKAGTFWPNLNPNAQKAFDAMSDWVKKENINLDELSLSALDHKLTIMRYLRANNFDTKKSTAHIVRNIDWRKKINVNHIITKRPEDILGYTMAELTVVFPHWQYGFDKTGRPVVYKQYGKFDATKIKKMSGGNYDKVIEYHVWEQEAVGRLCKEQSLKLGRTIETTTGTLYGY
;
A
#
# COMPACT_ATOMS: atom_id res chain seq x y z
N MET A 1 -14.51 23.12 27.33
CA MET A 1 -14.99 23.95 26.21
C MET A 1 -14.88 23.09 24.97
N SER A 2 -16.01 22.49 24.60
CA SER A 2 -16.16 21.51 23.55
C SER A 2 -16.08 22.20 22.19
N ALA A 3 -15.20 21.72 21.31
CA ALA A 3 -15.27 22.01 19.88
C ALA A 3 -15.30 20.67 19.16
N ILE A 4 -16.52 20.15 19.01
CA ILE A 4 -16.84 19.14 18.01
C ILE A 4 -16.56 19.82 16.68
N VAL A 5 -15.47 19.40 16.02
CA VAL A 5 -15.24 19.77 14.62
C VAL A 5 -16.28 18.99 13.84
N GLU A 6 -17.24 19.73 13.34
CA GLU A 6 -18.34 19.28 12.49
C GLU A 6 -17.76 18.45 11.34
N ALA A 7 -18.09 17.16 11.33
CA ALA A 7 -17.72 16.26 10.26
C ALA A 7 -18.40 16.77 8.99
N ALA A 8 -17.60 17.35 8.09
CA ALA A 8 -18.07 17.80 6.79
C ALA A 8 -18.88 16.68 6.13
N GLU A 9 -20.10 17.02 5.75
CA GLU A 9 -21.07 16.13 5.13
C GLU A 9 -20.42 15.33 4.00
N ILE A 10 -20.36 14.02 4.19
CA ILE A 10 -19.92 13.05 3.20
C ILE A 10 -20.98 13.05 2.10
N THR A 11 -20.73 13.73 0.98
CA THR A 11 -21.64 13.70 -0.16
C THR A 11 -21.53 12.34 -0.86
N GLU A 12 -22.57 11.53 -0.63
CA GLU A 12 -22.78 10.17 -1.12
C GLU A 12 -22.96 10.12 -2.65
N ALA A 13 -21.86 10.19 -3.40
CA ALA A 13 -21.81 9.59 -4.72
C ALA A 13 -20.95 8.31 -4.60
N ASP A 14 -21.62 7.17 -4.44
CA ASP A 14 -21.05 5.81 -4.31
C ASP A 14 -20.32 5.43 -3.01
N GLY A 15 -20.31 6.29 -1.99
CA GLY A 15 -19.81 5.94 -0.64
C GLY A 15 -18.30 5.71 -0.51
N ILE A 16 -17.51 5.97 -1.56
CA ILE A 16 -16.05 5.83 -1.52
C ILE A 16 -15.42 7.15 -1.10
N MET A 17 -14.59 7.08 -0.05
CA MET A 17 -13.86 8.20 0.51
C MET A 17 -12.97 8.92 -0.53
N ALA A 18 -13.10 10.24 -0.66
CA ALA A 18 -12.29 11.04 -1.58
C ALA A 18 -10.81 11.10 -1.13
N TYR A 19 -9.89 11.42 -2.05
CA TYR A 19 -8.50 11.69 -1.70
C TYR A 19 -8.36 13.03 -0.95
N PRO A 20 -7.48 13.13 0.06
CA PRO A 20 -7.19 14.38 0.73
C PRO A 20 -6.72 15.46 -0.25
N GLU A 21 -7.19 16.70 -0.07
CA GLU A 21 -6.62 17.85 -0.76
C GLU A 21 -5.12 18.00 -0.44
N GLY A 22 -4.32 18.34 -1.45
CA GLY A 22 -2.86 18.45 -1.30
C GLY A 22 -2.13 17.11 -1.13
N THR A 23 -2.80 15.96 -1.34
CA THR A 23 -2.11 14.67 -1.42
C THR A 23 -1.09 14.73 -2.57
N PRO A 24 0.22 14.60 -2.27
CA PRO A 24 1.25 14.67 -3.30
C PRO A 24 0.96 13.66 -4.41
N TYR A 25 1.07 14.10 -5.65
CA TYR A 25 0.79 13.30 -6.86
C TYR A 25 -0.67 12.88 -7.07
N ALA A 26 -1.59 13.21 -6.15
CA ALA A 26 -3.03 13.03 -6.30
C ALA A 26 -3.80 14.34 -6.39
N GLU A 27 -3.10 15.45 -6.66
CA GLU A 27 -3.71 16.67 -7.17
C GLU A 27 -4.41 16.29 -8.49
N ASN A 28 -5.72 16.09 -8.45
CA ASN A 28 -6.49 15.52 -9.55
C ASN A 28 -6.66 16.50 -10.74
N LYS A 29 -5.61 17.27 -11.06
CA LYS A 29 -5.54 18.21 -12.18
C LYS A 29 -5.74 17.52 -13.53
N ALA A 30 -5.44 16.23 -13.62
CA ALA A 30 -5.56 15.44 -14.84
C ALA A 30 -6.77 14.50 -14.88
N GLY A 31 -7.62 14.44 -13.84
CA GLY A 31 -8.75 13.49 -13.80
C GLY A 31 -8.32 12.02 -13.76
N THR A 32 -7.29 11.68 -12.99
CA THR A 32 -6.72 10.32 -12.90
C THR A 32 -6.94 9.67 -11.53
N PHE A 33 -7.65 10.37 -10.64
CA PHE A 33 -7.98 9.91 -9.30
C PHE A 33 -9.49 9.87 -9.09
N TRP A 34 -9.95 8.84 -8.39
CA TRP A 34 -11.36 8.68 -8.03
C TRP A 34 -11.81 9.82 -7.07
N PRO A 35 -13.06 10.29 -7.10
CA PRO A 35 -14.13 9.92 -8.05
C PRO A 35 -14.08 10.66 -9.39
N ASN A 36 -13.27 11.72 -9.50
CA ASN A 36 -13.31 12.59 -10.67
C ASN A 36 -12.35 12.10 -11.76
N LEU A 37 -12.78 11.11 -12.55
CA LEU A 37 -12.03 10.59 -13.68
C LEU A 37 -12.30 11.40 -14.97
N ASN A 38 -11.26 11.63 -15.75
CA ASN A 38 -11.40 12.12 -17.12
C ASN A 38 -11.98 11.00 -18.02
N PRO A 39 -12.51 11.32 -19.21
CA PRO A 39 -13.16 10.33 -20.07
C PRO A 39 -12.27 9.12 -20.45
N ASN A 40 -10.97 9.33 -20.65
CA ASN A 40 -10.04 8.25 -20.98
C ASN A 40 -9.79 7.33 -19.77
N ALA A 41 -9.59 7.92 -18.58
CA ALA A 41 -9.41 7.21 -17.33
C ALA A 41 -10.68 6.42 -16.96
N GLN A 42 -11.86 7.02 -17.13
CA GLN A 42 -13.14 6.35 -16.91
C GLN A 42 -13.31 5.16 -17.85
N LYS A 43 -13.07 5.34 -19.16
CA LYS A 43 -13.13 4.24 -20.14
C LYS A 43 -12.20 3.07 -19.78
N ALA A 44 -10.98 3.36 -19.31
CA ALA A 44 -10.04 2.33 -18.89
C ALA A 44 -10.50 1.64 -17.59
N PHE A 45 -11.08 2.39 -16.65
CA PHE A 45 -11.65 1.86 -15.42
C PHE A 45 -12.84 0.94 -15.68
N ASP A 46 -13.76 1.34 -16.56
CA ASP A 46 -14.92 0.53 -16.94
C ASP A 46 -14.47 -0.77 -17.61
N ALA A 47 -13.53 -0.68 -18.56
CA ALA A 47 -12.96 -1.85 -19.23
C ALA A 47 -12.26 -2.82 -18.26
N MET A 48 -11.54 -2.30 -17.27
CA MET A 48 -10.93 -3.14 -16.22
C MET A 48 -12.00 -3.77 -15.32
N SER A 49 -13.04 -3.03 -14.95
CA SER A 49 -14.13 -3.51 -14.10
C SER A 49 -14.92 -4.63 -14.79
N ASP A 50 -15.19 -4.48 -16.08
CA ASP A 50 -15.83 -5.52 -16.90
C ASP A 50 -14.95 -6.75 -17.02
N TRP A 51 -13.64 -6.58 -17.23
CA TRP A 51 -12.69 -7.69 -17.25
C TRP A 51 -12.65 -8.45 -15.92
N VAL A 52 -12.58 -7.74 -14.78
CA VAL A 52 -12.60 -8.35 -13.44
C VAL A 52 -13.84 -9.23 -13.27
N LYS A 53 -15.02 -8.73 -13.65
CA LYS A 53 -16.28 -9.49 -13.58
C LYS A 53 -16.28 -10.69 -14.53
N LYS A 54 -15.90 -10.47 -15.79
CA LYS A 54 -15.92 -11.50 -16.84
C LYS A 54 -14.99 -12.67 -16.51
N GLU A 55 -13.76 -12.38 -16.09
CA GLU A 55 -12.76 -13.40 -15.75
C GLU A 55 -12.85 -13.86 -14.29
N ASN A 56 -13.85 -13.37 -13.54
CA ASN A 56 -14.10 -13.69 -12.13
C ASN A 56 -12.85 -13.50 -11.24
N ILE A 57 -12.17 -12.37 -11.40
CA ILE A 57 -10.95 -12.06 -10.67
C ILE A 57 -11.29 -11.70 -9.23
N ASN A 58 -10.75 -12.45 -8.27
CA ASN A 58 -10.90 -12.13 -6.86
C ASN A 58 -9.90 -11.03 -6.45
N LEU A 59 -10.37 -9.78 -6.38
CA LEU A 59 -9.54 -8.64 -6.00
C LEU A 59 -9.11 -8.63 -4.52
N ASP A 60 -9.78 -9.41 -3.65
CA ASP A 60 -9.35 -9.57 -2.25
C ASP A 60 -8.00 -10.27 -2.13
N GLU A 61 -7.59 -11.02 -3.18
CA GLU A 61 -6.27 -11.65 -3.21
C GLU A 61 -5.13 -10.63 -3.37
N LEU A 62 -5.40 -9.40 -3.81
CA LEU A 62 -4.38 -8.38 -4.08
C LEU A 62 -3.99 -7.55 -2.86
N SER A 63 -4.85 -7.43 -1.86
CA SER A 63 -4.57 -6.64 -0.66
C SER A 63 -5.46 -7.05 0.50
N LEU A 64 -4.85 -7.38 1.65
CA LEU A 64 -5.56 -7.77 2.86
C LEU A 64 -6.20 -6.59 3.59
N SER A 65 -5.81 -5.38 3.21
CA SER A 65 -6.24 -4.13 3.79
C SER A 65 -6.80 -3.18 2.73
N ALA A 66 -7.37 -3.71 1.64
CA ALA A 66 -8.07 -2.88 0.66
C ALA A 66 -9.20 -2.09 1.35
N LEU A 67 -9.31 -0.82 0.99
CA LEU A 67 -10.42 0.04 1.40
C LEU A 67 -11.64 -0.24 0.51
N ASP A 68 -11.42 -0.33 -0.81
CA ASP A 68 -12.43 -0.63 -1.81
C ASP A 68 -11.76 -1.24 -3.07
N HIS A 69 -12.46 -2.13 -3.78
CA HIS A 69 -11.99 -2.76 -5.02
C HIS A 69 -11.77 -1.75 -6.17
N LYS A 70 -12.58 -0.70 -6.26
CA LYS A 70 -12.40 0.38 -7.24
C LYS A 70 -11.05 1.06 -7.07
N LEU A 71 -10.65 1.34 -5.82
CA LEU A 71 -9.35 1.93 -5.52
C LEU A 71 -8.20 0.97 -5.87
N THR A 72 -8.36 -0.33 -5.61
CA THR A 72 -7.40 -1.35 -6.04
C THR A 72 -7.21 -1.35 -7.56
N ILE A 73 -8.28 -1.39 -8.35
CA ILE A 73 -8.20 -1.31 -9.81
C ILE A 73 -7.48 -0.02 -10.26
N MET A 74 -7.85 1.12 -9.66
CA MET A 74 -7.26 2.41 -9.96
C MET A 74 -5.75 2.47 -9.68
N ARG A 75 -5.26 1.80 -8.63
CA ARG A 75 -3.81 1.70 -8.37
C ARG A 75 -3.07 1.00 -9.52
N TYR A 76 -3.62 -0.11 -10.03
CA TYR A 76 -3.02 -0.84 -11.15
C TYR A 76 -3.14 -0.11 -12.48
N LEU A 77 -4.20 0.68 -12.69
CA LEU A 77 -4.32 1.56 -13.85
C LEU A 77 -3.28 2.67 -13.81
N ARG A 78 -3.18 3.41 -12.70
CA ARG A 78 -2.18 4.49 -12.55
C ARG A 78 -0.75 3.96 -12.72
N ALA A 79 -0.43 2.81 -12.12
CA ALA A 79 0.90 2.20 -12.23
C ALA A 79 1.29 1.80 -13.67
N ASN A 80 0.31 1.63 -14.56
CA ASN A 80 0.53 1.24 -15.95
C ASN A 80 0.06 2.30 -16.95
N ASN A 81 -0.04 3.57 -16.53
CA ASN A 81 -0.48 4.69 -17.38
C ASN A 81 -1.83 4.44 -18.09
N PHE A 82 -2.77 3.81 -17.38
CA PHE A 82 -4.10 3.43 -17.87
C PHE A 82 -4.10 2.45 -19.07
N ASP A 83 -2.99 1.76 -19.33
CA ASP A 83 -2.93 0.65 -20.28
C ASP A 83 -3.57 -0.61 -19.68
N THR A 84 -4.81 -0.90 -20.09
CA THR A 84 -5.61 -2.02 -19.54
C THR A 84 -4.94 -3.38 -19.77
N LYS A 85 -4.25 -3.59 -20.89
CA LYS A 85 -3.54 -4.86 -21.15
C LYS A 85 -2.37 -5.05 -20.18
N LYS A 86 -1.61 -4.00 -19.91
CA LYS A 86 -0.54 -4.06 -18.90
C LYS A 86 -1.08 -4.19 -17.49
N SER A 87 -2.17 -3.48 -17.16
CA SER A 87 -2.81 -3.56 -15.85
C SER A 87 -3.35 -4.96 -15.54
N THR A 88 -4.04 -5.61 -16.48
CA THR A 88 -4.52 -6.99 -16.31
C THR A 88 -3.37 -7.98 -16.11
N ALA A 89 -2.33 -7.91 -16.95
CA ALA A 89 -1.14 -8.74 -16.79
C ALA A 89 -0.41 -8.50 -15.46
N HIS A 90 -0.39 -7.25 -14.97
CA HIS A 90 0.19 -6.91 -13.68
C HIS A 90 -0.64 -7.50 -12.51
N ILE A 91 -1.97 -7.40 -12.55
CA ILE A 91 -2.86 -7.98 -11.54
C ILE A 91 -2.67 -9.49 -11.44
N VAL A 92 -2.74 -10.21 -12.56
CA VAL A 92 -2.61 -11.67 -12.58
C VAL A 92 -1.25 -12.10 -12.01
N ARG A 93 -0.16 -11.46 -12.46
CA ARG A 93 1.18 -11.74 -11.95
C ARG A 93 1.28 -11.49 -10.44
N ASN A 94 0.64 -10.44 -9.93
CA ASN A 94 0.69 -10.13 -8.50
C ASN A 94 -0.08 -11.16 -7.68
N ILE A 95 -1.28 -11.58 -8.13
CA ILE A 95 -2.05 -12.66 -7.50
C ILE A 95 -1.19 -13.94 -7.40
N ASP A 96 -0.59 -14.36 -8.51
CA ASP A 96 0.24 -15.57 -8.55
C ASP A 96 1.45 -15.46 -7.61
N TRP A 97 2.10 -14.30 -7.58
CA TRP A 97 3.22 -14.04 -6.67
C TRP A 97 2.78 -14.09 -5.20
N ARG A 98 1.64 -13.49 -4.86
CA ARG A 98 1.10 -13.48 -3.47
C ARG A 98 0.76 -14.89 -3.00
N LYS A 99 0.21 -15.73 -3.89
CA LYS A 99 -0.02 -17.17 -3.64
C LYS A 99 1.28 -17.92 -3.44
N LYS A 100 2.26 -17.72 -4.33
CA LYS A 100 3.55 -18.41 -4.29
C LYS A 100 4.34 -18.12 -3.01
N ILE A 101 4.36 -16.87 -2.55
CA ILE A 101 5.07 -16.48 -1.31
C ILE A 101 4.20 -16.70 -0.05
N ASN A 102 2.92 -17.04 -0.23
CA ASN A 102 1.96 -17.26 0.84
C ASN A 102 1.85 -16.09 1.82
N VAL A 103 1.53 -14.90 1.29
CA VAL A 103 1.40 -13.65 2.08
C VAL A 103 0.46 -13.83 3.28
N ASN A 104 -0.65 -14.57 3.09
CA ASN A 104 -1.63 -14.85 4.14
C ASN A 104 -1.02 -15.57 5.35
N HIS A 105 -0.04 -16.45 5.14
CA HIS A 105 0.66 -17.10 6.23
C HIS A 105 1.76 -16.23 6.84
N ILE A 106 2.46 -15.43 6.02
CA ILE A 106 3.50 -14.52 6.51
C ILE A 106 2.94 -13.55 7.56
N ILE A 107 1.79 -12.94 7.28
CA ILE A 107 1.20 -11.92 8.16
C ILE A 107 0.72 -12.46 9.52
N THR A 108 0.58 -13.79 9.69
CA THR A 108 0.21 -14.40 10.98
C THR A 108 1.40 -14.62 11.91
N LYS A 109 2.63 -14.46 11.41
CA LYS A 109 3.86 -14.65 12.18
C LYS A 109 4.30 -13.35 12.84
N ARG A 110 5.09 -13.46 13.92
CA ARG A 110 5.84 -12.32 14.45
C ARG A 110 7.08 -12.08 13.58
N PRO A 111 7.57 -10.84 13.45
CA PRO A 111 8.79 -10.53 12.71
C PRO A 111 9.99 -11.43 13.05
N GLU A 112 10.22 -11.69 14.33
CA GLU A 112 11.35 -12.50 14.80
C GLU A 112 11.22 -13.97 14.40
N ASP A 113 9.98 -14.49 14.32
CA ASP A 113 9.72 -15.87 13.87
C ASP A 113 9.97 -16.01 12.35
N ILE A 114 9.83 -14.92 11.58
CA ILE A 114 10.17 -14.87 10.15
C ILE A 114 11.69 -14.77 9.97
N LEU A 115 12.31 -13.82 10.67
CA LEU A 115 13.73 -13.48 10.53
C LEU A 115 14.65 -14.57 11.11
N GLY A 116 14.23 -15.22 12.20
CA GLY A 116 15.08 -16.14 12.96
C GLY A 116 16.15 -15.44 13.80
N TYR A 117 16.04 -14.12 13.97
CA TYR A 117 16.86 -13.27 14.83
C TYR A 117 16.00 -12.09 15.31
N THR A 118 16.51 -11.33 16.29
CA THR A 118 15.74 -10.26 16.91
C THR A 118 15.63 -9.00 16.03
N MET A 119 14.56 -8.23 16.22
CA MET A 119 14.45 -6.91 15.60
C MET A 119 15.57 -5.96 16.02
N ALA A 120 16.10 -6.10 17.23
CA ALA A 120 17.26 -5.32 17.70
C ALA A 120 18.50 -5.59 16.84
N GLU A 121 18.77 -6.86 16.51
CA GLU A 121 19.89 -7.22 15.62
C GLU A 121 19.69 -6.67 14.20
N LEU A 122 18.47 -6.74 13.67
CA LEU A 122 18.16 -6.18 12.34
C LEU A 122 18.37 -4.66 12.31
N THR A 123 17.89 -3.95 13.32
CA THR A 123 17.92 -2.48 13.36
C THR A 123 19.34 -1.92 13.53
N VAL A 124 20.32 -2.70 14.02
CA VAL A 124 21.74 -2.31 14.01
C VAL A 124 22.29 -2.21 12.59
N VAL A 125 21.90 -3.11 11.68
CA VAL A 125 22.43 -3.20 10.30
C VAL A 125 21.48 -2.66 9.24
N PHE A 126 20.24 -2.39 9.63
CA PHE A 126 19.23 -1.72 8.81
C PHE A 126 18.23 -1.01 9.74
N PRO A 127 18.57 0.18 10.24
CA PRO A 127 17.66 0.94 11.08
C PRO A 127 16.43 1.35 10.28
N HIS A 128 15.26 0.85 10.69
CA HIS A 128 13.97 1.19 10.12
C HIS A 128 12.89 1.12 11.18
N TRP A 129 11.89 1.99 11.08
CA TRP A 129 10.73 1.97 11.94
C TRP A 129 9.58 2.73 11.29
N GLN A 130 8.38 2.56 11.83
CA GLN A 130 7.19 3.28 11.42
C GLN A 130 6.70 4.08 12.61
N TYR A 131 6.47 5.37 12.44
CA TYR A 131 6.03 6.20 13.55
C TYR A 131 5.28 7.44 13.10
N GLY A 132 4.08 7.61 13.63
CA GLY A 132 3.25 8.78 13.37
C GLY A 132 2.71 8.86 11.94
N PHE A 133 2.08 9.99 11.67
CA PHE A 133 1.45 10.32 10.41
C PHE A 133 1.89 11.71 9.99
N ASP A 134 2.01 11.95 8.68
CA ASP A 134 2.26 13.29 8.19
C ASP A 134 1.02 14.19 8.24
N LYS A 135 1.15 15.45 7.78
CA LYS A 135 0.05 16.43 7.76
C LYS A 135 -1.17 15.97 6.94
N THR A 136 -0.97 15.04 6.00
CA THR A 136 -2.03 14.46 5.17
C THR A 136 -2.56 13.13 5.72
N GLY A 137 -2.05 12.66 6.86
CA GLY A 137 -2.47 11.41 7.48
C GLY A 137 -1.81 10.16 6.88
N ARG A 138 -0.74 10.29 6.10
CA ARG A 138 -0.02 9.12 5.58
C ARG A 138 0.90 8.55 6.66
N PRO A 139 0.94 7.22 6.89
CA PRO A 139 1.92 6.62 7.78
C PRO A 139 3.33 7.01 7.38
N VAL A 140 4.16 7.38 8.36
CA VAL A 140 5.56 7.74 8.12
C VAL A 140 6.46 6.55 8.40
N VAL A 141 7.22 6.15 7.38
CA VAL A 141 8.17 5.04 7.42
C VAL A 141 9.58 5.61 7.32
N TYR A 142 10.40 5.34 8.34
CA TYR A 142 11.77 5.79 8.43
C TYR A 142 12.71 4.66 8.03
N LYS A 143 13.65 4.93 7.13
CA LYS A 143 14.67 3.97 6.69
C LYS A 143 16.02 4.67 6.58
N GLN A 144 17.03 4.17 7.29
CA GLN A 144 18.40 4.69 7.22
C GLN A 144 19.24 3.85 6.24
N TYR A 145 19.10 4.13 4.93
CA TYR A 145 19.84 3.38 3.91
C TYR A 145 21.36 3.56 4.00
N GLY A 146 21.86 4.68 4.53
CA GLY A 146 23.31 4.87 4.75
C GLY A 146 23.93 3.88 5.73
N LYS A 147 23.11 3.20 6.56
CA LYS A 147 23.54 2.16 7.49
C LYS A 147 23.13 0.75 7.04
N PHE A 148 22.50 0.60 5.87
CA PHE A 148 22.06 -0.69 5.34
C PHE A 148 23.26 -1.55 4.93
N ASP A 149 23.50 -2.63 5.68
CA ASP A 149 24.59 -3.58 5.42
C ASP A 149 24.03 -4.91 4.89
N ALA A 150 23.88 -4.99 3.56
CA ALA A 150 23.37 -6.18 2.89
C ALA A 150 24.21 -7.44 3.18
N THR A 151 25.53 -7.30 3.32
CA THR A 151 26.44 -8.41 3.58
C THR A 151 26.19 -9.02 4.96
N LYS A 152 26.04 -8.17 5.99
CA LYS A 152 25.70 -8.64 7.34
C LYS A 152 24.32 -9.27 7.37
N ILE A 153 23.32 -8.64 6.74
CA ILE A 153 21.96 -9.18 6.67
C ILE A 153 21.96 -10.58 6.04
N LYS A 154 22.66 -10.76 4.92
CA LYS A 154 22.80 -12.06 4.26
C LYS A 154 23.43 -13.09 5.19
N LYS A 155 24.49 -12.72 5.92
CA LYS A 155 25.15 -13.60 6.89
C LYS A 155 24.20 -14.00 8.04
N MET A 156 23.49 -13.03 8.62
CA MET A 156 22.50 -13.27 9.68
C MET A 156 21.33 -14.13 9.21
N SER A 157 20.96 -14.01 7.93
CA SER A 157 19.87 -14.78 7.31
C SER A 157 20.31 -16.15 6.78
N GLY A 158 21.47 -16.66 7.18
CA GLY A 158 21.95 -17.99 6.78
C GLY A 158 22.43 -18.09 5.34
N GLY A 159 22.87 -16.97 4.74
CA GLY A 159 23.48 -16.93 3.42
C GLY A 159 22.54 -16.55 2.26
N ASN A 160 21.29 -16.19 2.53
CA ASN A 160 20.31 -15.72 1.54
C ASN A 160 19.54 -14.49 2.05
N TYR A 161 18.53 -14.03 1.29
CA TYR A 161 17.68 -12.90 1.67
C TYR A 161 16.22 -13.29 1.87
N ASP A 162 15.87 -14.57 1.77
CA ASP A 162 14.49 -15.04 1.67
C ASP A 162 13.67 -14.60 2.90
N LYS A 163 14.24 -14.77 4.09
CA LYS A 163 13.61 -14.35 5.36
C LYS A 163 13.40 -12.84 5.45
N VAL A 164 14.37 -12.05 4.97
CA VAL A 164 14.24 -10.58 4.96
C VAL A 164 13.24 -10.12 3.92
N ILE A 165 13.11 -10.83 2.79
CA ILE A 165 12.07 -10.59 1.80
C ILE A 165 10.70 -10.89 2.41
N GLU A 166 10.51 -12.04 3.08
CA GLU A 166 9.26 -12.36 3.78
C GLU A 166 8.93 -11.32 4.86
N TYR A 167 9.91 -10.90 5.65
CA TYR A 167 9.74 -9.83 6.63
C TYR A 167 9.36 -8.51 5.96
N HIS A 168 9.96 -8.17 4.81
CA HIS A 168 9.59 -6.96 4.09
C HIS A 168 8.14 -7.03 3.57
N VAL A 169 7.67 -8.20 3.13
CA VAL A 169 6.25 -8.40 2.80
C VAL A 169 5.35 -8.18 4.00
N TRP A 170 5.71 -8.73 5.17
CA TRP A 170 5.01 -8.48 6.42
C TRP A 170 4.93 -6.98 6.75
N GLU A 171 6.05 -6.26 6.59
CA GLU A 171 6.14 -4.81 6.81
C GLU A 171 5.17 -4.04 5.89
N GLN A 172 5.10 -4.40 4.61
CA GLN A 172 4.22 -3.75 3.64
C GLN A 172 2.73 -3.98 3.95
N GLU A 173 2.35 -5.19 4.37
CA GLU A 173 0.97 -5.48 4.78
C GLU A 173 0.61 -4.73 6.08
N ALA A 174 1.56 -4.61 7.03
CA ALA A 174 1.35 -3.82 8.25
C ALA A 174 1.11 -2.34 7.93
N VAL A 175 1.89 -1.77 7.01
CA VAL A 175 1.68 -0.41 6.51
C VAL A 175 0.33 -0.25 5.82
N GLY A 176 -0.05 -1.22 4.98
CA GLY A 176 -1.36 -1.22 4.32
C GLY A 176 -2.52 -1.17 5.30
N ARG A 177 -2.42 -1.87 6.44
CA ARG A 177 -3.41 -1.80 7.52
C ARG A 177 -3.48 -0.41 8.15
N LEU A 178 -2.34 0.22 8.43
CA LEU A 178 -2.31 1.60 8.96
C LEU A 178 -2.95 2.59 7.98
N CYS A 179 -2.71 2.43 6.68
CA CYS A 179 -3.39 3.22 5.64
C CYS A 179 -4.92 3.06 5.69
N LYS A 180 -5.42 1.81 5.82
CA LYS A 180 -6.86 1.54 5.94
C LYS A 180 -7.45 2.15 7.22
N GLU A 181 -6.84 1.90 8.36
CA GLU A 181 -7.26 2.44 9.66
C GLU A 181 -7.32 3.97 9.63
N GLN A 182 -6.29 4.59 9.06
CA GLN A 182 -6.20 6.03 8.98
C GLN A 182 -7.19 6.62 7.96
N SER A 183 -7.55 5.86 6.92
CA SER A 183 -8.64 6.24 6.00
C SER A 183 -9.97 6.28 6.73
N LEU A 184 -10.29 5.20 7.45
CA LEU A 184 -11.53 5.09 8.25
C LEU A 184 -11.62 6.18 9.30
N LYS A 185 -10.51 6.49 9.98
CA LYS A 185 -10.44 7.53 11.01
C LYS A 185 -10.67 8.94 10.48
N LEU A 186 -10.19 9.25 9.26
CA LEU A 186 -10.25 10.59 8.69
C LEU A 186 -11.38 10.80 7.68
N GLY A 187 -12.13 9.75 7.33
CA GLY A 187 -13.20 9.82 6.33
C GLY A 187 -12.69 10.13 4.91
N ARG A 188 -11.43 9.80 4.60
CA ARG A 188 -10.78 10.11 3.31
C ARG A 188 -9.79 9.01 2.92
N THR A 189 -9.52 8.83 1.63
CA THR A 189 -8.64 7.76 1.14
C THR A 189 -7.17 8.02 1.47
N ILE A 190 -6.55 7.13 2.24
CA ILE A 190 -5.11 7.05 2.50
C ILE A 190 -4.61 5.70 1.99
N GLU A 191 -3.82 5.71 0.91
CA GLU A 191 -3.27 4.49 0.28
C GLU A 191 -1.77 4.57 0.00
N THR A 192 -1.11 5.62 0.49
CA THR A 192 0.33 5.87 0.34
C THR A 192 0.98 6.16 1.68
N THR A 193 2.30 6.01 1.71
CA THR A 193 3.13 6.34 2.87
C THR A 193 4.14 7.42 2.57
N THR A 194 4.60 8.09 3.61
CA THR A 194 5.73 9.00 3.53
C THR A 194 7.00 8.26 3.95
N GLY A 195 7.89 8.03 2.99
CA GLY A 195 9.23 7.50 3.26
C GLY A 195 10.17 8.64 3.66
N THR A 196 10.78 8.56 4.84
CA THR A 196 11.85 9.48 5.25
C THR A 196 13.18 8.74 5.21
N LEU A 197 14.09 9.23 4.35
CA LEU A 197 15.46 8.76 4.30
C LEU A 197 16.27 9.63 5.25
N TYR A 198 16.66 9.06 6.38
CA TYR A 198 17.42 9.77 7.41
C TYR A 198 18.90 9.37 7.30
N GLY A 199 19.79 10.37 7.18
CA GLY A 199 21.24 10.20 7.19
C GLY A 199 21.91 10.34 5.82
N TYR A 200 22.54 11.50 5.62
CA TYR A 200 23.91 11.57 5.12
C TYR A 200 24.82 11.75 6.33
#